data_AF-A0A7Y1XUF2-F1
#
_entry.id   AF-A0A7Y1XUF2-F1
#
_cell.length_a   1.000
_cell.length_b   1.000
_cell.length_c   1.000
_cell.angle_alpha   90.00
_cell.angle_beta   90.00
_cell.angle_gamma   90.00
#
_symmetry.space_group_name_H-M   'P 1'
#
loop_
_entity.id
_entity.type
_entity.pdbx_description
1 polymer ?
#
loop_
_entity_poly.entity_id
_entity_poly.type
_entity_poly.pdbx_seq_one_letter_code
_entity_poly.pdbx_strand_id
1 'polypeptide(L)'
;MNRKEQIKALESEWRDSPRWKGIERSYSAEDVVKLRGTINIEHTLARHGAEKFWRLVNQEAPLCGLGALTGNQAIQEVQAGLKAIYCSGWQVAGDGNSAGEMYPDQSLYPVDSVPKMVERINNAFIRTDEIHALNGDNSIDWFPP
;
A
#
# COMPACT_ATOMS: atom_id res chain seq x y z
N MET A 1 2.31 26.71 1.29
CA MET A 1 2.68 26.63 -0.14
C MET A 1 1.50 27.02 -1.00
N ASN A 2 1.63 28.03 -1.85
CA ASN A 2 0.61 28.40 -2.83
C ASN A 2 0.58 27.42 -4.02
N ARG A 3 -0.44 27.51 -4.87
CA ARG A 3 -0.63 26.60 -6.03
C ARG A 3 0.57 26.57 -6.97
N LYS A 4 1.20 27.72 -7.24
CA LYS A 4 2.36 27.84 -8.14
C LYS A 4 3.59 27.14 -7.56
N GLU A 5 3.80 27.25 -6.25
CA GLU A 5 4.87 26.53 -5.54
C GLU A 5 4.63 25.02 -5.54
N GLN A 6 3.39 24.57 -5.37
CA GLN A 6 3.04 23.14 -5.44
C GLN A 6 3.32 22.52 -6.82
N ILE A 7 2.97 23.24 -7.89
CA ILE A 7 3.23 22.78 -9.27
C ILE A 7 4.74 22.65 -9.48
N LYS A 8 5.52 23.69 -9.17
CA LYS A 8 6.98 23.68 -9.31
C LYS A 8 7.64 22.57 -8.49
N ALA A 9 7.18 22.36 -7.26
CA ALA A 9 7.71 21.30 -6.41
C ALA A 9 7.47 19.92 -7.04
N LEU A 10 6.26 19.66 -7.55
CA LEU A 10 5.91 18.39 -8.17
C LEU A 10 6.64 18.15 -9.49
N GLU A 11 6.82 19.19 -10.31
CA GLU A 11 7.63 19.13 -11.54
C GLU A 11 9.09 18.80 -11.23
N SER A 12 9.66 19.44 -10.20
CA SER A 12 11.02 19.16 -9.76
C SER A 12 11.14 17.71 -9.26
N GLU A 13 10.19 17.26 -8.45
CA GLU A 13 10.18 15.89 -7.95
C GLU A 13 10.14 14.87 -9.11
N TRP A 14 9.24 15.04 -10.08
CA TRP A 14 9.11 14.13 -11.22
C TRP A 14 10.36 14.09 -12.11
N ARG A 15 11.04 15.24 -12.27
CA ARG A 15 12.24 15.35 -13.09
C ARG A 15 13.48 14.80 -12.39
N ASP A 16 13.64 15.11 -11.11
CA ASP A 16 14.90 14.95 -10.40
C ASP A 16 14.95 13.66 -9.57
N SER A 17 13.80 13.10 -9.18
CA SER A 17 13.75 11.88 -8.35
C SER A 17 14.03 10.62 -9.17
N PRO A 18 14.95 9.73 -8.72
CA PRO A 18 15.19 8.45 -9.39
C PRO A 18 13.95 7.55 -9.40
N ARG A 19 13.00 7.77 -8.46
CA ARG A 19 11.72 7.03 -8.38
C ARG A 19 10.89 7.15 -9.67
N TRP A 20 11.05 8.25 -10.39
CA TRP A 20 10.25 8.59 -11.57
C TRP A 20 11.04 8.48 -12.88
N LYS A 21 12.29 8.00 -12.84
CA LYS A 21 13.12 7.80 -14.03
C LYS A 21 12.44 6.82 -15.00
N GLY A 22 12.18 7.28 -16.23
CA GLY A 22 11.53 6.48 -17.28
C GLY A 22 10.01 6.38 -17.15
N ILE A 23 9.38 7.12 -16.23
CA ILE A 23 7.92 7.15 -16.07
C ILE A 23 7.33 8.29 -16.90
N GLU A 24 6.53 7.96 -17.91
CA GLU A 24 5.77 8.91 -18.70
C GLU A 24 4.39 9.20 -18.08
N ARG A 25 3.93 10.46 -18.18
CA ARG A 25 2.60 10.88 -17.75
C ARG A 25 1.95 11.68 -18.87
N SER A 26 0.73 11.30 -19.25
CA SER A 26 -0.07 12.02 -20.25
C SER A 26 -0.81 13.24 -19.69
N TYR A 27 -0.42 13.70 -18.50
CA TYR A 27 -1.00 14.82 -17.77
C TYR A 27 0.10 15.63 -17.09
N SER A 28 -0.18 16.90 -16.79
CA SER A 28 0.77 17.83 -16.20
C SER A 28 0.74 17.82 -14.66
N ALA A 29 1.76 18.40 -14.04
CA ALA A 29 1.74 18.69 -12.61
C ALA A 29 0.63 19.68 -12.23
N GLU A 30 0.29 20.60 -13.14
CA GLU A 30 -0.84 21.52 -12.97
C GLU A 30 -2.17 20.78 -12.87
N ASP A 31 -2.40 19.77 -13.71
CA ASP A 31 -3.62 18.96 -13.69
C ASP A 31 -3.77 18.23 -12.34
N VAL A 32 -2.67 17.70 -11.80
CA VAL A 32 -2.66 17.05 -10.49
C VAL A 32 -3.00 18.04 -9.38
N VAL A 33 -2.33 19.20 -9.35
CA VAL A 33 -2.56 20.21 -8.31
C VAL A 33 -3.96 20.81 -8.41
N LYS A 34 -4.51 20.95 -9.62
CA LYS A 34 -5.89 21.42 -9.85
C LYS A 34 -6.93 20.55 -9.16
N LEU A 35 -6.70 19.23 -9.09
CA LEU A 35 -7.63 18.25 -8.54
C LEU A 35 -7.36 17.90 -7.06
N ARG A 36 -6.28 18.43 -6.46
CA ARG A 36 -5.82 18.05 -5.12
C ARG A 36 -6.64 18.65 -3.97
N GLY A 37 -7.42 19.69 -4.23
CA GLY A 37 -8.09 20.47 -3.18
C GLY A 37 -7.14 21.40 -2.43
N THR A 38 -7.63 22.04 -1.36
CA THR A 38 -6.85 23.02 -0.58
C THR A 38 -6.12 22.42 0.62
N ILE A 39 -6.58 21.26 1.10
CA ILE A 39 -6.01 20.54 2.23
C ILE A 39 -5.53 19.19 1.72
N ASN A 40 -4.26 18.88 2.00
CA ASN A 40 -3.70 17.58 1.71
C ASN A 40 -3.96 16.65 2.89
N ILE A 41 -4.68 15.56 2.66
CA ILE A 41 -4.85 14.48 3.63
C ILE A 41 -3.64 13.57 3.54
N GLU A 42 -2.98 13.34 4.68
CA GLU A 42 -1.82 12.46 4.76
C GLU A 42 -2.24 10.99 4.77
N HIS A 43 -1.58 10.18 3.93
CA HIS A 43 -1.79 8.74 3.84
C HIS A 43 -0.51 8.01 4.29
N THR A 44 -0.24 8.05 5.60
CA THR A 44 1.04 7.61 6.19
C THR A 44 1.44 6.20 5.79
N LEU A 45 0.55 5.22 5.92
CA LEU A 45 0.85 3.81 5.59
C LEU A 45 1.10 3.63 4.10
N ALA A 46 0.31 4.30 3.24
CA ALA A 46 0.51 4.23 1.79
C ALA A 46 1.87 4.82 1.38
N ARG A 47 2.27 5.95 1.94
CA ARG A 47 3.59 6.56 1.70
C ARG A 47 4.72 5.66 2.21
N HIS A 48 4.65 5.22 3.47
CA HIS A 48 5.65 4.37 4.10
C HIS A 48 5.83 3.04 3.34
N GLY A 49 4.71 2.36 3.04
CA GLY A 49 4.70 1.12 2.29
C GLY A 49 5.24 1.28 0.87
N ALA A 50 4.81 2.30 0.12
CA ALA A 50 5.30 2.52 -1.25
C ALA A 50 6.81 2.82 -1.31
N GLU A 51 7.33 3.61 -0.37
CA GLU A 51 8.77 3.89 -0.26
C GLU A 51 9.55 2.61 0.11
N LYS A 52 9.04 1.81 1.05
CA LYS A 52 9.65 0.53 1.45
C LYS A 52 9.63 -0.49 0.33
N PHE A 53 8.50 -0.65 -0.36
CA PHE A 53 8.36 -1.52 -1.52
C PHE A 53 9.34 -1.14 -2.63
N TRP A 54 9.42 0.16 -2.96
CA TRP A 54 10.37 0.63 -3.97
C TRP A 54 11.82 0.29 -3.60
N ARG A 55 12.22 0.45 -2.33
CA ARG A 55 13.55 0.04 -1.88
C ARG A 55 13.75 -1.47 -2.01
N LEU A 56 12.78 -2.28 -1.60
CA LEU A 56 12.89 -3.75 -1.59
C LEU A 56 12.93 -4.34 -3.01
N VAL A 57 12.08 -3.88 -3.93
CA VAL A 57 11.99 -4.43 -5.29
C VAL A 57 13.21 -4.07 -6.15
N ASN A 58 13.97 -3.05 -5.79
CA ASN A 58 15.21 -2.65 -6.47
C ASN A 58 16.47 -3.29 -5.86
N GLN A 59 16.33 -4.25 -4.94
CA GLN A 59 17.46 -5.05 -4.43
C GLN A 59 17.78 -6.21 -5.37
N GLU A 60 18.94 -6.84 -5.15
CA GLU A 60 19.37 -8.00 -5.95
C GLU A 60 18.48 -9.24 -5.74
N ALA A 61 17.95 -9.42 -4.52
CA ALA A 61 17.10 -10.56 -4.18
C ALA A 61 15.64 -10.28 -4.56
N PRO A 62 14.91 -11.28 -5.07
CA PRO A 62 13.50 -11.12 -5.40
C PRO A 62 12.67 -10.84 -4.14
N LEU A 63 11.70 -9.93 -4.28
CA LEU A 63 10.69 -9.69 -3.25
C LEU A 63 9.52 -10.64 -3.48
N CYS A 64 9.30 -11.57 -2.55
CA CYS A 64 8.22 -12.54 -2.60
C CYS A 64 7.13 -12.19 -1.58
N GLY A 65 5.88 -12.52 -1.91
CA GLY A 65 4.72 -12.41 -1.01
C GLY A 65 3.75 -13.57 -1.24
N LEU A 66 2.89 -13.84 -0.26
CA LEU A 66 1.82 -14.81 -0.36
C LEU A 66 0.46 -14.10 -0.32
N GLY A 67 -0.56 -14.78 -0.85
CA GLY A 67 -1.92 -14.27 -0.90
C GLY A 67 -2.60 -14.31 0.45
N ALA A 68 -2.83 -13.15 1.06
CA ALA A 68 -3.55 -13.03 2.33
C ALA A 68 -5.00 -12.55 2.11
N LEU A 69 -5.96 -13.34 2.61
CA LEU A 69 -7.40 -13.02 2.65
C LEU A 69 -7.89 -12.63 4.05
N THR A 70 -6.99 -12.58 5.04
CA THR A 70 -7.27 -12.10 6.40
C THR A 70 -6.05 -11.39 6.99
N GLY A 71 -6.27 -10.52 7.98
CA GLY A 71 -5.19 -9.89 8.73
C GLY A 71 -4.29 -10.89 9.48
N ASN A 72 -4.84 -11.99 10.01
CA ASN A 72 -4.04 -13.00 10.71
C ASN A 72 -3.10 -13.77 9.77
N GLN A 73 -3.53 -14.07 8.55
CA GLN A 73 -2.64 -14.65 7.54
C GLN A 73 -1.46 -13.71 7.28
N ALA A 74 -1.74 -12.42 7.05
CA ALA A 74 -0.70 -11.43 6.82
C ALA A 74 0.28 -11.29 8.01
N ILE A 75 -0.21 -11.31 9.25
CA ILE A 75 0.65 -11.33 10.46
C ILE A 75 1.57 -12.56 10.46
N GLN A 76 1.03 -13.74 10.18
CA GLN A 76 1.82 -14.98 10.19
C GLN A 76 2.84 -15.02 9.05
N GLU A 77 2.51 -14.44 7.88
CA GLU A 77 3.45 -14.27 6.77
C GLU A 77 4.66 -13.40 7.16
N VAL A 78 4.43 -12.27 7.83
CA VAL A 78 5.50 -11.41 8.36
C VAL A 78 6.31 -12.12 9.42
N GLN A 79 5.64 -12.80 10.36
CA GLN A 79 6.30 -13.56 11.42
C GLN A 79 7.17 -14.70 10.86
N ALA A 80 6.76 -15.30 9.74
CA ALA A 80 7.54 -16.30 9.01
C ALA A 80 8.71 -15.71 8.19
N GLY A 81 8.85 -14.39 8.14
CA GLY A 81 9.96 -13.68 7.49
C GLY A 81 9.66 -13.12 6.10
N LEU A 82 8.41 -13.14 5.64
CA LEU A 82 8.04 -12.47 4.40
C LEU A 82 8.09 -10.95 4.55
N LYS A 83 8.47 -10.28 3.46
CA LYS A 83 8.74 -8.83 3.43
C LYS A 83 7.70 -8.02 2.65
N ALA A 84 6.66 -8.68 2.12
CA ALA A 84 5.57 -8.06 1.38
C ALA A 84 4.34 -8.96 1.43
N ILE A 85 3.16 -8.35 1.37
CA ILE A 85 1.88 -9.07 1.34
C ILE A 85 1.24 -8.94 -0.03
N TYR A 86 0.70 -10.04 -0.56
CA TYR A 86 -0.09 -10.00 -1.79
C TYR A 86 -1.59 -10.07 -1.45
N CYS A 87 -2.36 -9.09 -1.93
CA CYS A 87 -3.82 -9.07 -1.77
C CYS A 87 -4.48 -9.54 -3.08
N SER A 88 -4.91 -10.81 -3.12
CA SER A 88 -5.47 -11.42 -4.31
C SER A 88 -6.94 -11.03 -4.52
N GLY A 89 -7.25 -10.44 -5.69
CA GLY A 89 -8.64 -10.21 -6.11
C GLY A 89 -9.45 -11.51 -6.22
N TRP A 90 -8.81 -12.60 -6.66
CA TRP A 90 -9.42 -13.93 -6.73
C TRP A 90 -9.80 -14.47 -5.35
N GLN A 91 -8.92 -14.35 -4.34
CA GLN A 91 -9.25 -14.80 -2.98
C GLN A 91 -10.35 -13.92 -2.36
N VAL A 92 -10.34 -12.61 -2.63
CA VAL A 92 -11.40 -11.70 -2.19
C VAL A 92 -12.74 -12.06 -2.85
N ALA A 93 -12.75 -12.35 -4.15
CA ALA A 93 -13.95 -12.84 -4.85
C ALA A 93 -14.49 -14.12 -4.20
N GLY A 94 -13.61 -15.08 -3.91
CA GLY A 94 -13.98 -16.37 -3.37
C GLY A 94 -14.50 -16.32 -1.93
N ASP A 95 -13.88 -15.53 -1.04
CA ASP A 95 -14.10 -15.69 0.41
C ASP A 95 -13.75 -14.44 1.26
N GLY A 96 -13.69 -13.24 0.69
CA GLY A 96 -13.26 -12.03 1.43
C GLY A 96 -13.92 -10.73 1.01
N ASN A 97 -14.94 -10.77 0.16
CA ASN A 97 -15.58 -9.59 -0.40
C ASN A 97 -16.67 -9.00 0.50
N SER A 98 -17.02 -7.74 0.24
CA SER A 98 -18.01 -6.98 1.02
C SER A 98 -19.47 -7.40 0.77
N ALA A 99 -19.75 -8.23 -0.24
CA ALA A 99 -21.08 -8.81 -0.46
C ALA A 99 -21.32 -10.06 0.40
N GLY A 100 -20.25 -10.70 0.93
CA GLY A 100 -20.36 -11.92 1.72
C GLY A 100 -20.73 -13.16 0.89
N GLU A 101 -20.58 -13.09 -0.43
CA GLU A 101 -20.92 -14.16 -1.37
C GLU A 101 -19.67 -14.84 -1.90
N MET A 102 -19.76 -16.12 -2.28
CA MET A 102 -18.70 -16.80 -3.01
C MET A 102 -18.80 -16.46 -4.51
N TYR A 103 -17.74 -15.91 -5.10
CA TYR A 103 -17.68 -15.62 -6.54
C TYR A 103 -16.46 -16.26 -7.22
N PRO A 104 -16.56 -16.58 -8.53
CA PRO A 104 -15.40 -16.74 -9.39
C PRO A 104 -14.73 -15.39 -9.67
N ASP A 105 -13.50 -15.42 -10.21
CA ASP A 105 -12.75 -14.23 -10.59
C ASP A 105 -13.23 -13.64 -11.93
N GLN A 106 -14.40 -12.99 -11.86
CA GLN A 106 -15.07 -12.32 -12.98
C GLN A 106 -15.56 -10.92 -12.58
N SER A 107 -14.89 -10.29 -11.60
CA SER A 107 -15.19 -8.93 -11.12
C SER A 107 -16.65 -8.74 -10.66
N LEU A 108 -17.25 -9.76 -10.05
CA LEU A 108 -18.66 -9.74 -9.60
C LEU A 108 -18.86 -9.07 -8.24
N TYR A 109 -17.80 -8.97 -7.43
CA TYR A 109 -17.87 -8.42 -6.09
C TYR A 109 -17.88 -6.87 -6.09
N PRO A 110 -18.38 -6.22 -5.02
CA PRO A 110 -18.41 -4.76 -4.95
C PRO A 110 -17.00 -4.15 -4.94
N VAL A 111 -16.80 -3.05 -5.67
CA VAL A 111 -15.48 -2.42 -5.93
C VAL A 111 -14.67 -2.07 -4.68
N ASP A 112 -15.32 -1.89 -3.53
CA ASP A 112 -14.68 -1.57 -2.25
C ASP A 112 -14.08 -2.77 -1.52
N SER A 113 -14.31 -3.99 -2.01
CA SER A 113 -13.93 -5.25 -1.34
C SER A 113 -12.41 -5.36 -1.10
N VAL A 114 -11.60 -5.15 -2.14
CA VAL A 114 -10.13 -5.21 -2.02
C VAL A 114 -9.60 -4.06 -1.14
N PRO A 115 -10.02 -2.79 -1.32
CA PRO A 115 -9.68 -1.71 -0.39
C PRO A 115 -9.98 -2.04 1.09
N LYS A 116 -11.17 -2.60 1.38
CA LYS A 116 -11.53 -3.03 2.75
C LYS A 116 -10.63 -4.17 3.26
N MET A 117 -10.20 -5.08 2.38
CA MET A 117 -9.23 -6.12 2.76
C MET A 117 -7.86 -5.51 3.09
N VAL A 118 -7.38 -4.55 2.29
CA VAL A 118 -6.13 -3.82 2.54
C VAL A 118 -6.18 -3.07 3.87
N GLU A 119 -7.31 -2.40 4.17
CA GLU A 119 -7.53 -1.75 5.45
C GLU A 119 -7.52 -2.76 6.62
N ARG A 120 -8.19 -3.90 6.47
CA ARG A 120 -8.22 -4.98 7.48
C ARG A 120 -6.83 -5.54 7.77
N ILE A 121 -6.01 -5.74 6.75
CA ILE A 121 -4.63 -6.22 6.89
C ILE A 121 -3.78 -5.18 7.63
N ASN A 122 -3.85 -3.91 7.22
CA ASN A 122 -3.11 -2.84 7.89
C ASN A 122 -3.55 -2.65 9.35
N ASN A 123 -4.85 -2.77 9.66
CA ASN A 123 -5.34 -2.73 11.04
C ASN A 123 -4.79 -3.88 11.89
N ALA A 124 -4.60 -5.06 11.30
CA ALA A 124 -3.97 -6.20 11.97
C ALA A 124 -2.50 -5.90 12.29
N PHE A 125 -1.76 -5.33 11.34
CA PHE A 125 -0.38 -4.88 11.55
C PHE A 125 -0.24 -3.80 12.61
N ILE A 126 -1.10 -2.78 12.60
CA ILE A 126 -1.13 -1.75 13.64
C ILE A 126 -1.30 -2.40 15.02
N ARG A 127 -2.28 -3.30 15.17
CA ARG A 127 -2.52 -3.96 16.46
C ARG A 127 -1.33 -4.80 16.90
N THR A 128 -0.72 -5.55 15.99
CA THR A 128 0.45 -6.38 16.32
C THR A 128 1.65 -5.50 16.70
N ASP A 129 1.92 -4.44 15.95
CA ASP A 129 2.95 -3.46 16.27
C ASP A 129 2.77 -2.85 17.66
N GLU A 130 1.56 -2.38 17.99
CA GLU A 130 1.24 -1.83 19.32
C GLU A 130 1.56 -2.81 20.47
N ILE A 131 1.26 -4.11 20.27
CA ILE A 131 1.54 -5.17 21.26
C ILE A 131 3.05 -5.35 21.46
N HIS A 132 3.83 -5.38 20.38
CA HIS A 132 5.28 -5.57 20.46
C HIS A 132 5.98 -4.31 21.00
N ALA A 133 5.55 -3.13 20.55
CA ALA A 133 6.04 -1.84 21.03
C ALA A 133 5.81 -1.66 22.55
N LEU A 134 4.66 -2.12 23.08
CA LEU A 134 4.38 -2.10 24.53
C LEU A 134 5.42 -2.90 25.34
N ASN A 135 5.93 -3.99 24.76
CA ASN A 135 6.95 -4.84 25.38
C ASN A 135 8.38 -4.38 25.06
N GLY A 136 8.55 -3.28 24.32
CA GLY A 136 9.85 -2.80 23.85
C GLY A 136 10.52 -3.70 22.81
N ASP A 137 9.75 -4.59 22.17
CA ASP A 137 10.24 -5.49 21.14
C ASP A 137 10.10 -4.86 19.75
N ASN A 138 11.23 -4.60 19.11
CA ASN A 138 11.32 -4.08 17.75
C ASN A 138 12.04 -5.06 16.80
N SER A 139 12.04 -6.35 17.14
CA SER A 139 12.75 -7.38 16.36
C SER A 139 12.12 -7.65 14.99
N ILE A 140 10.82 -7.38 14.84
CA ILE A 140 10.07 -7.56 13.60
C ILE A 140 9.50 -6.20 13.18
N ASP A 141 9.70 -5.88 11.90
CA ASP A 141 9.04 -4.74 11.25
C ASP A 141 7.64 -5.17 10.78
N TRP A 142 6.63 -4.80 11.57
CA TRP A 142 5.24 -5.19 11.36
C TRP A 142 4.51 -4.46 10.24
N PHE A 143 5.16 -3.52 9.54
CA PHE A 143 4.55 -2.77 8.44
C PHE A 143 5.19 -3.15 7.09
N PRO A 144 5.04 -4.39 6.59
CA PRO A 144 5.44 -4.71 5.23
C PRO A 144 4.57 -3.93 4.21
N PRO A 145 5.08 -3.68 3.00
CA PRO A 145 4.27 -3.21 1.88
C PRO A 145 3.26 -4.24 1.39
#